data_AF-A0A2M7FSR9-F1
#
_entry.id   AF-A0A2M7FSR9-F1
#
_cell.length_a   1.000
_cell.length_b   1.000
_cell.length_c   1.000
_cell.angle_alpha   90.00
_cell.angle_beta   90.00
_cell.angle_gamma   90.00
#
_symmetry.space_group_name_H-M   'P 1'
#
loop_
_entity.id
_entity.type
_entity.pdbx_description
1 polymer ?
#
loop_
_entity_poly.entity_id
_entity_poly.type
_entity_poly.pdbx_seq_one_letter_code
_entity_poly.pdbx_strand_id
1 'polypeptide(L)'
;IVDTTCDAGDCTTTQAKGWVDPTHSGFGYNLAGDDISPDFVGTPLTLFRPFPDASSTGVPATIMTTNAAGKNRTATITYRATPAGDQASGNYTTNIIYIATPVY
;
A
#
# COMPACT_ATOMS: atom_id res chain seq x y z
N ILE A 1 -3.72 13.10 6.26
CA ILE A 1 -2.87 12.00 6.75
C ILE A 1 -1.80 11.78 5.69
N VAL A 2 -0.53 11.82 6.09
CA VAL A 2 0.61 11.61 5.18
C VAL A 2 0.83 10.12 4.93
N ASP A 3 1.54 9.78 3.85
CA ASP A 3 1.95 8.39 3.60
C ASP A 3 2.91 7.88 4.69
N THR A 4 2.84 6.58 4.96
CA THR A 4 3.70 5.92 5.94
C THR A 4 5.13 5.82 5.43
N THR A 5 6.10 6.08 6.30
CA THR A 5 7.50 5.75 6.06
C THR A 5 7.87 4.37 6.62
N CYS A 6 6.90 3.66 7.22
CA CYS A 6 7.11 2.45 8.01
C CYS A 6 8.04 2.68 9.22
N ASP A 7 8.16 1.69 10.11
CA ASP A 7 8.81 1.88 11.42
C ASP A 7 10.29 2.29 11.29
N ALA A 8 10.98 1.74 10.28
CA ALA A 8 12.40 2.01 10.03
C ALA A 8 12.64 3.14 9.00
N GLY A 9 11.59 3.76 8.46
CA GLY A 9 11.73 4.84 7.48
C GLY A 9 12.16 4.38 6.08
N ASP A 10 12.03 3.10 5.76
CA ASP A 10 12.67 2.45 4.61
C ASP A 10 11.71 1.80 3.60
N CYS A 11 10.38 1.92 3.80
CA CYS A 11 9.45 1.49 2.76
C CYS A 11 9.31 2.53 1.67
N THR A 12 9.01 2.03 0.46
CA THR A 12 8.80 2.84 -0.73
C THR A 12 7.57 2.31 -1.47
N THR A 13 7.14 3.02 -2.51
CA THR A 13 6.01 2.60 -3.36
C THR A 13 6.24 1.27 -4.09
N THR A 14 7.49 0.78 -4.12
CA THR A 14 7.90 -0.50 -4.71
C THR A 14 8.47 -1.49 -3.70
N GLN A 15 8.57 -1.12 -2.42
CA GLN A 15 9.17 -1.96 -1.38
C GLN A 15 8.40 -1.86 -0.06
N ALA A 16 7.77 -2.96 0.34
CA ALA A 16 7.06 -3.09 1.59
C ALA A 16 8.03 -3.33 2.76
N LYS A 17 7.77 -2.68 3.90
CA LYS A 17 8.55 -2.85 5.14
C LYS A 17 7.67 -2.88 6.37
N GLY A 18 8.27 -3.29 7.49
CA GLY A 18 7.60 -3.43 8.77
C GLY A 18 6.96 -2.12 9.24
N TRP A 19 5.65 -2.13 9.39
CA TRP A 19 4.88 -1.14 10.13
C TRP A 19 4.04 -1.87 11.17
N VAL A 20 4.62 -2.01 12.36
CA VAL A 20 4.04 -2.69 13.53
C VAL A 20 3.71 -1.69 14.62
N ASP A 21 4.51 -0.64 14.76
CA ASP A 21 4.31 0.38 15.79
C ASP A 21 2.92 1.05 15.62
N PRO A 22 2.01 0.93 16.61
CA PRO A 22 0.69 1.57 16.55
C PRO A 22 0.75 3.10 16.61
N THR A 23 1.85 3.65 17.11
CA THR A 23 2.05 5.10 17.28
C THR A 23 2.68 5.75 16.05
N HIS A 24 3.29 4.96 15.16
CA HIS A 24 3.84 5.48 13.91
C HIS A 24 2.71 5.95 13.00
N SER A 25 2.63 7.27 12.81
CA SER A 25 1.62 7.91 11.97
C SER A 25 1.90 7.65 10.50
N GLY A 26 0.84 7.48 9.71
CA GLY A 26 0.97 7.30 8.28
C GLY A 26 -0.29 6.76 7.64
N PHE A 27 -0.22 6.60 6.33
CA PHE A 27 -1.21 5.94 5.50
C PHE A 27 -0.51 4.99 4.55
N GLY A 28 -0.99 3.75 4.45
CA GLY A 28 -0.34 2.74 3.63
C GLY A 28 -1.20 1.50 3.47
N TYR A 29 -0.67 0.53 2.72
CA TYR A 29 -1.39 -0.68 2.38
C TYR A 29 -0.53 -1.93 2.46
N ASN A 30 -1.17 -3.05 2.75
CA ASN A 30 -0.66 -4.41 2.66
C ASN A 30 -1.51 -5.21 1.64
N LEU A 31 -0.93 -6.26 1.06
CA LEU A 31 -1.59 -7.17 0.13
C LEU A 31 -1.47 -8.62 0.60
N ALA A 32 -2.52 -9.40 0.34
CA ALA A 32 -2.52 -10.84 0.51
C ALA A 32 -3.29 -11.50 -0.65
N GLY A 33 -2.90 -12.72 -1.01
CA GLY A 33 -3.58 -13.52 -2.03
C GLY A 33 -2.77 -13.67 -3.31
N ASP A 34 -3.47 -13.65 -4.43
CA ASP A 34 -2.97 -14.08 -5.72
C ASP A 34 -2.20 -13.00 -6.48
N ASP A 35 -1.11 -13.39 -7.14
CA ASP A 35 -0.37 -12.57 -8.11
C ASP A 35 0.11 -11.21 -7.56
N ILE A 36 0.16 -11.09 -6.22
CA ILE A 36 0.59 -9.90 -5.51
C ILE A 36 2.10 -9.68 -5.66
N SER A 37 2.54 -8.45 -5.45
CA SER A 37 3.97 -8.15 -5.42
C SER A 37 4.69 -8.95 -4.31
N PRO A 38 5.87 -9.55 -4.61
CA PRO A 38 6.49 -10.56 -3.75
C PRO A 38 7.08 -10.02 -2.45
N ASP A 39 7.28 -8.70 -2.34
CA ASP A 39 7.75 -8.02 -1.12
C ASP A 39 6.68 -7.94 -0.02
N PHE A 40 5.41 -8.20 -0.33
CA PHE A 40 4.37 -8.38 0.68
C PHE A 40 4.36 -9.80 1.29
N VAL A 41 5.25 -10.68 0.84
CA VAL A 41 5.33 -12.06 1.32
C VAL A 41 6.19 -12.10 2.59
N GLY A 42 5.51 -11.97 3.73
CA GLY A 42 6.06 -12.14 5.07
C GLY A 42 4.95 -12.35 6.08
N THR A 43 5.14 -13.23 7.05
CA THR A 43 4.22 -13.40 8.19
C THR A 43 4.72 -12.61 9.39
N PRO A 44 3.90 -11.77 10.03
CA PRO A 44 2.48 -11.46 9.75
C PRO A 44 2.31 -10.34 8.70
N LEU A 45 1.06 -9.93 8.44
CA LEU A 45 0.60 -8.77 7.64
C LEU A 45 1.13 -7.41 8.17
N THR A 46 2.42 -7.32 8.41
CA THR A 46 3.11 -6.16 8.98
C THR A 46 3.90 -5.41 7.94
N LEU A 47 3.92 -5.88 6.69
CA LEU A 47 4.65 -5.25 5.58
C LEU A 47 3.73 -4.30 4.84
N PHE A 48 4.04 -3.01 4.87
CA PHE A 48 3.25 -1.98 4.23
C PHE A 48 4.08 -1.20 3.22
N ARG A 49 3.41 -0.71 2.18
CA ARG A 49 3.93 0.34 1.32
C ARG A 49 3.15 1.64 1.52
N PRO A 50 3.80 2.80 1.36
CA PRO A 50 3.09 4.06 1.09
C PRO A 50 2.37 4.00 -0.26
N PHE A 51 1.33 4.82 -0.44
CA PHE A 51 0.68 4.97 -1.74
C PHE A 51 1.55 5.85 -2.66
N PRO A 52 1.56 5.59 -3.98
CA PRO A 52 2.04 6.57 -4.94
C PRO A 52 1.09 7.76 -4.97
N ASP A 53 1.63 8.95 -4.69
CA ASP A 53 0.84 10.17 -4.68
C ASP A 53 0.64 10.73 -6.10
N ALA A 54 -0.59 10.61 -6.59
CA ALA A 54 -0.99 11.10 -7.91
C ALA A 54 -0.91 12.64 -8.02
N SER A 55 -0.94 13.37 -6.90
CA SER A 55 -0.79 14.83 -6.89
C SER A 55 0.66 15.30 -7.07
N SER A 56 1.64 14.39 -6.91
CA SER A 56 3.07 14.69 -6.99
C SER A 56 3.82 13.96 -8.12
N THR A 57 3.18 13.74 -9.27
CA THR A 57 3.75 12.99 -10.43
C THR A 57 4.13 11.54 -10.12
N GLY A 58 3.60 10.96 -9.03
CA GLY A 58 3.84 9.57 -8.68
C GLY A 58 3.39 8.61 -9.78
N VAL A 59 4.26 7.67 -10.12
CA VAL A 59 3.93 6.58 -11.06
C VAL A 59 3.06 5.55 -10.33
N PRO A 60 1.94 5.08 -10.93
CA PRO A 60 1.14 4.01 -10.32
C PRO A 60 1.99 2.78 -9.97
N ALA A 61 1.80 2.24 -8.77
CA ALA A 61 2.50 1.04 -8.33
C ALA A 61 1.77 -0.21 -8.84
N THR A 62 2.52 -1.11 -9.48
CA THR A 62 2.02 -2.44 -9.81
C THR A 62 1.92 -3.26 -8.53
N ILE A 63 0.69 -3.63 -8.17
CA ILE A 63 0.39 -4.41 -6.97
C ILE A 63 -0.03 -5.85 -7.26
N MET A 64 -0.53 -6.12 -8.46
CA MET A 64 -0.94 -7.44 -8.93
C MET A 64 -0.53 -7.58 -10.41
N THR A 65 0.15 -8.67 -10.76
CA THR A 65 0.55 -8.94 -12.15
C THR A 65 0.81 -10.43 -12.39
N THR A 66 0.45 -10.92 -13.57
CA THR A 66 0.73 -12.29 -14.00
C THR A 66 0.99 -12.34 -15.49
N ASN A 67 1.93 -13.21 -15.91
CA ASN A 67 2.24 -13.46 -17.32
C ASN A 67 1.40 -14.62 -17.89
N ALA A 68 0.65 -15.33 -17.06
CA ALA A 68 -0.13 -16.49 -17.46
C ALA A 68 -1.62 -16.14 -17.43
N ALA A 69 -2.37 -16.71 -18.39
CA ALA A 69 -3.82 -16.65 -18.35
C ALA A 69 -4.33 -17.31 -17.06
N GLY A 70 -5.06 -16.56 -16.24
CA GLY A 70 -5.62 -17.02 -14.98
C GLY A 70 -7.12 -16.76 -14.91
N LYS A 71 -7.83 -17.55 -14.10
CA LYS A 71 -9.24 -17.35 -13.78
C LYS A 71 -9.40 -17.41 -12.25
N ASN A 72 -10.36 -16.66 -11.71
CA ASN A 72 -10.68 -16.63 -10.29
C ASN A 72 -9.48 -16.26 -9.39
N ARG A 73 -8.60 -15.36 -9.87
CA ARG A 73 -7.47 -14.83 -9.11
C ARG A 73 -7.96 -13.69 -8.22
N THR A 74 -7.64 -13.72 -6.93
CA THR A 74 -8.10 -12.71 -5.97
C THR A 74 -6.96 -12.25 -5.06
N ALA A 75 -6.79 -10.93 -4.98
CA ALA A 75 -5.94 -10.29 -3.98
C ALA A 75 -6.79 -9.40 -3.08
N THR A 76 -6.47 -9.41 -1.79
CA THR A 76 -7.08 -8.55 -0.77
C THR A 76 -6.09 -7.47 -0.38
N ILE A 77 -6.51 -6.22 -0.49
CA ILE A 77 -5.75 -5.06 -0.02
C ILE A 77 -6.29 -4.63 1.35
N THR A 78 -5.38 -4.41 2.30
CA THR A 78 -5.71 -3.91 3.64
C THR A 78 -5.04 -2.56 3.83
N TYR A 79 -5.84 -1.53 4.08
CA TYR A 79 -5.32 -0.20 4.37
C TYR A 79 -5.10 -0.02 5.88
N ARG A 80 -4.08 0.76 6.21
CA ARG A 80 -3.84 1.24 7.56
C ARG A 80 -3.67 2.75 7.53
N ALA A 81 -4.37 3.44 8.42
CA ALA A 81 -4.31 4.88 8.59
C ALA A 81 -4.14 5.19 10.08
N THR A 82 -3.04 5.86 10.43
CA THR A 82 -2.76 6.36 11.77
C THR A 82 -2.53 7.87 11.66
N PRO A 83 -3.46 8.74 12.09
CA PRO A 83 -3.24 10.19 12.08
C PRO A 83 -2.13 10.58 13.07
N ALA A 84 -1.39 11.65 12.75
CA ALA A 84 -0.44 12.23 13.69
C ALA A 84 -1.17 12.87 14.87
N GLY A 85 -0.52 12.93 16.04
CA GLY A 85 -1.13 13.48 17.26
C GLY A 85 -1.48 14.98 17.18
N ASP A 86 -0.85 15.69 16.24
CA ASP A 86 -1.08 17.11 15.93
C ASP A 86 -2.01 17.32 14.72
N GLN A 87 -2.56 16.25 14.13
CA GLN A 87 -3.52 16.36 13.04
C GLN A 87 -4.79 17.07 13.53
N ALA A 88 -5.11 18.21 12.94
CA ALA A 88 -6.30 18.99 13.30
C ALA A 88 -7.59 18.16 13.18
N SER A 89 -8.58 18.45 14.01
CA SER A 89 -9.91 17.82 13.88
C SER A 89 -10.58 18.26 12.57
N GLY A 90 -11.17 17.31 11.85
CA GLY A 90 -11.84 17.59 10.60
C GLY A 90 -12.13 16.34 9.77
N ASN A 91 -12.79 16.54 8.64
CA ASN A 91 -13.05 15.48 7.66
C ASN A 91 -11.89 15.42 6.67
N TYR A 92 -11.31 14.23 6.52
CA TYR A 92 -10.25 13.95 5.56
C TYR A 92 -10.76 12.93 4.54
N THR A 93 -10.45 13.14 3.27
CA THR A 93 -10.86 12.25 2.18
C THR A 93 -9.65 11.93 1.33
N THR A 94 -9.47 10.65 1.04
CA THR A 94 -8.43 10.14 0.13
C THR A 94 -9.11 9.33 -0.96
N ASN A 95 -8.74 9.59 -2.22
CA ASN A 95 -9.22 8.84 -3.36
C ASN A 95 -8.18 7.80 -3.76
N ILE A 96 -8.57 6.52 -3.79
CA ILE A 96 -7.70 5.43 -4.26
C ILE A 96 -8.16 5.03 -5.66
N ILE A 97 -7.26 5.12 -6.63
CA ILE A 97 -7.52 4.81 -8.04
C ILE A 97 -6.88 3.47 -8.37
N TYR A 98 -7.71 2.53 -8.86
CA TYR A 98 -7.24 1.25 -9.37
C TYR A 98 -7.22 1.28 -10.90
N ILE A 99 -6.10 0.83 -11.47
CA ILE A 99 -5.91 0.76 -12.92
C ILE A 99 -5.69 -0.71 -13.28
N ALA A 100 -6.57 -1.25 -14.13
CA ALA A 100 -6.40 -2.57 -14.72
C ALA A 100 -5.92 -2.40 -16.17
N THR A 101 -4.68 -2.77 -16.43
CA THR A 101 -4.08 -2.69 -17.77
C THR A 101 -3.98 -4.08 -18.37
N PRO A 102 -4.74 -4.40 -19.44
CA PRO A 102 -4.55 -5.66 -20.16
C PRO A 102 -3.19 -5.66 -20.85
N VAL A 103 -2.49 -6.79 -20.78
CA VAL A 103 -1.25 -7.07 -21.51
C VAL A 103 -1.52 -8.17 -22.53
N TYR A 104 -0.94 -8.04 -23.73
CA TYR A 104 -1.10 -8.93 -24.89
C TYR A 104 -0.05 -10.04 -24.89
#